data_AF-A0A316APL1-F1
#
_entry.id   AF-A0A316APL1-F1
#
_cell.length_a   1.000
_cell.length_b   1.000
_cell.length_c   1.000
_cell.angle_alpha   90.00
_cell.angle_beta   90.00
_cell.angle_gamma   90.00
#
_symmetry.space_group_name_H-M   'P 1'
#
loop_
_entity.id
_entity.type
_entity.pdbx_description
1 polymer ?
#
loop_
_entity_poly.entity_id
_entity_poly.type
_entity_poly.pdbx_seq_one_letter_code
_entity_poly.pdbx_strand_id
1 'polypeptide(L)'
;MKSNLLKLKMFEAVCKCGHVGKTHYVIIRFPLMAQSRKDAARIARQMPRVKHDHQDAILDVIKIDQKRYFELLEINNHDPYLHCTCIQEQNAIELTDRLMDEDHSNHFTSRKEENKKTFYRNKQKIRNQKKYMNHYAA
;
A
#
# COMPACT_ATOMS: atom_id res chain seq x y z
N MET A 1 -23.07 9.70 -32.49
CA MET A 1 -22.10 9.59 -31.37
C MET A 1 -21.39 8.26 -31.50
N LYS A 2 -20.08 8.24 -31.78
CA LYS A 2 -19.34 6.98 -31.84
C LYS A 2 -19.26 6.42 -30.42
N SER A 3 -19.88 5.27 -30.19
CA SER A 3 -19.65 4.49 -28.98
C SER A 3 -18.17 4.12 -28.95
N ASN A 4 -17.39 4.83 -28.14
CA ASN A 4 -16.04 4.41 -27.81
C ASN A 4 -16.16 3.10 -27.01
N LEU A 5 -16.14 1.97 -27.72
CA LEU A 5 -16.07 0.66 -27.12
C LEU A 5 -14.68 0.54 -26.47
N LEU A 6 -14.61 0.86 -25.18
CA LEU A 6 -13.38 0.80 -24.40
C LEU A 6 -12.96 -0.66 -24.28
N LYS A 7 -11.98 -1.06 -25.11
CA LYS A 7 -11.47 -2.44 -25.11
C LYS A 7 -10.54 -2.64 -23.92
N LEU A 8 -11.02 -3.38 -22.92
CA LEU A 8 -10.20 -3.82 -21.80
C LEU A 8 -9.10 -4.76 -22.30
N LYS A 9 -7.93 -4.60 -21.69
CA LYS A 9 -6.73 -5.42 -21.88
C LYS A 9 -6.30 -5.95 -20.52
N MET A 10 -5.64 -7.09 -20.52
CA MET A 10 -5.08 -7.71 -19.32
C MET A 10 -3.66 -7.21 -19.09
N PHE A 11 -3.36 -6.87 -17.85
CA PHE A 11 -2.07 -6.38 -17.40
C PHE A 11 -1.61 -7.14 -16.16
N GLU A 12 -0.30 -7.27 -16.01
CA GLU A 12 0.39 -7.61 -14.78
C GLU A 12 0.98 -6.31 -14.23
N ALA A 13 0.61 -5.93 -13.01
CA ALA A 13 1.23 -4.82 -12.29
C ALA A 13 2.09 -5.38 -11.14
N VAL A 14 3.39 -5.08 -11.19
CA VAL A 14 4.35 -5.48 -10.15
C VAL A 14 4.38 -4.36 -9.11
N CYS A 15 4.00 -4.67 -7.88
CA CYS A 15 3.82 -3.69 -6.82
C CYS A 15 4.66 -4.01 -5.58
N LYS A 16 5.13 -2.96 -4.89
CA LYS A 16 5.62 -3.04 -3.51
C LYS A 16 4.43 -3.07 -2.55
N CYS A 17 4.32 -4.16 -1.78
CA CYS A 17 3.33 -4.33 -0.73
C CYS A 17 3.98 -4.22 0.66
N GLY A 18 3.31 -3.54 1.59
CA GLY A 18 3.81 -3.16 2.90
C GLY A 18 3.22 -3.98 4.05
N HIS A 19 3.08 -3.34 5.21
CA HIS A 19 2.69 -3.99 6.48
C HIS A 19 3.68 -5.06 6.98
N VAL A 20 4.88 -5.15 6.39
CA VAL A 20 5.94 -6.10 6.74
C VAL A 20 7.16 -5.41 7.38
N GLY A 21 6.92 -4.26 8.01
CA GLY A 21 7.96 -3.38 8.54
C GLY A 21 8.19 -2.14 7.68
N LYS A 22 8.90 -1.15 8.24
CA LYS A 22 9.14 0.14 7.58
C LYS A 22 10.25 0.05 6.53
N THR A 23 11.23 -0.82 6.77
CA THR A 23 12.43 -1.01 5.96
C THR A 23 12.27 -2.10 4.92
N HIS A 24 11.10 -2.74 4.84
CA HIS A 24 10.87 -3.86 3.94
C HIS A 24 9.58 -3.71 3.13
N TYR A 25 9.52 -4.48 2.06
CA TYR A 25 8.32 -4.72 1.27
C TYR A 25 8.31 -6.15 0.73
N VAL A 26 7.15 -6.57 0.22
CA VAL A 26 6.96 -7.82 -0.53
C VAL A 26 6.52 -7.46 -1.95
N ILE A 27 7.05 -8.15 -2.96
CA ILE A 27 6.59 -7.98 -4.35
C ILE A 27 5.33 -8.81 -4.58
N ILE A 28 4.28 -8.18 -5.10
CA ILE A 28 3.07 -8.84 -5.57
C ILE A 28 2.81 -8.46 -7.03
N ARG A 29 2.33 -9.44 -7.81
CA ARG A 29 1.94 -9.27 -9.21
C ARG A 29 0.42 -9.31 -9.30
N PHE A 30 -0.20 -8.15 -9.49
CA PHE A 30 -1.65 -8.07 -9.59
C PHE A 30 -2.11 -8.24 -11.04
N PRO A 31 -3.00 -9.21 -11.33
CA PRO A 31 -3.68 -9.31 -12.61
C PRO A 31 -4.79 -8.25 -12.67
N LEU A 32 -4.75 -7.37 -13.69
CA LEU A 32 -5.68 -6.24 -13.82
C LEU A 32 -6.27 -6.17 -15.22
N MET A 33 -7.56 -5.87 -15.31
CA MET A 33 -8.20 -5.46 -16.57
C MET A 33 -8.29 -3.94 -16.63
N ALA A 34 -7.70 -3.34 -17.65
CA ALA A 34 -7.71 -1.89 -17.82
C ALA A 34 -7.70 -1.48 -19.30
N GLN A 35 -7.96 -0.21 -19.58
CA GLN A 35 -7.95 0.32 -20.95
C GLN A 35 -6.53 0.62 -21.44
N SER A 36 -5.67 1.04 -20.50
CA SER A 36 -4.28 1.42 -20.75
C SER A 36 -3.38 0.98 -19.59
N ARG A 37 -2.05 0.98 -19.83
CA ARG A 37 -1.05 0.75 -18.77
C ARG A 37 -1.17 1.78 -17.64
N LYS A 38 -1.48 3.03 -17.98
CA LYS A 38 -1.66 4.11 -17.00
C LYS A 38 -2.87 3.85 -16.10
N ASP A 39 -3.97 3.36 -16.67
CA ASP A 39 -5.15 2.97 -15.89
C ASP A 39 -4.87 1.75 -15.02
N ALA A 40 -4.16 0.75 -15.54
CA ALA A 40 -3.73 -0.41 -14.75
C ALA A 40 -2.85 0.01 -13.56
N ALA A 41 -1.86 0.88 -13.77
CA ALA A 41 -1.03 1.41 -12.68
C ALA A 41 -1.88 2.15 -11.62
N ARG A 42 -2.87 2.94 -12.05
CA ARG A 42 -3.77 3.65 -11.15
C ARG A 42 -4.64 2.70 -10.33
N ILE A 43 -5.14 1.63 -10.94
CA ILE A 43 -5.92 0.59 -10.23
C ILE A 43 -5.01 -0.18 -9.27
N ALA A 44 -3.84 -0.63 -9.74
CA ALA A 44 -2.83 -1.32 -8.94
C ALA A 44 -2.46 -0.54 -7.69
N ARG A 45 -2.30 0.78 -7.83
CA ARG A 45 -1.99 1.71 -6.74
C ARG A 45 -3.08 1.78 -5.67
N GLN A 46 -4.30 1.33 -5.92
CA GLN A 46 -5.39 1.29 -4.93
C GLN A 46 -5.59 -0.10 -4.34
N MET A 47 -4.82 -1.10 -4.78
CA MET A 47 -4.96 -2.46 -4.27
C MET A 47 -4.53 -2.53 -2.79
N PRO A 48 -5.20 -3.36 -1.97
CA PRO A 48 -4.80 -3.58 -0.59
C PRO A 48 -3.33 -3.93 -0.47
N ARG A 49 -2.74 -3.57 0.67
CA ARG A 49 -1.33 -3.79 1.02
C ARG A 49 -0.30 -3.01 0.19
N VAL A 50 -0.63 -2.47 -0.99
CA VAL A 50 0.30 -1.65 -1.77
C VAL A 50 0.74 -0.41 -0.98
N LYS A 51 2.02 -0.06 -1.05
CA LYS A 51 2.58 1.10 -0.33
C LYS A 51 2.17 2.42 -0.99
N HIS A 52 0.93 2.85 -0.79
CA HIS A 52 0.31 3.99 -1.49
C HIS A 52 1.09 5.31 -1.41
N ASP A 53 1.90 5.50 -0.38
CA ASP A 53 2.68 6.73 -0.17
C ASP A 53 4.05 6.70 -0.86
N HIS A 54 4.50 5.54 -1.34
CA HIS A 54 5.81 5.39 -1.97
C HIS A 54 5.74 5.79 -3.45
N GLN A 55 6.56 6.74 -3.91
CA GLN A 55 6.51 7.18 -5.31
C GLN A 55 6.71 6.01 -6.29
N ASP A 56 7.55 5.06 -5.91
CA ASP A 56 7.94 3.84 -6.62
C ASP A 56 7.12 2.59 -6.22
N ALA A 57 5.93 2.75 -5.63
CA ALA A 57 5.12 1.60 -5.21
C ALA A 57 4.71 0.67 -6.36
N ILE A 58 4.67 1.18 -7.59
CA ILE A 58 4.43 0.41 -8.81
C ILE A 58 5.76 0.30 -9.54
N LEU A 59 6.31 -0.92 -9.62
CA LEU A 59 7.61 -1.20 -10.21
C LEU A 59 7.52 -1.35 -11.73
N ASP A 60 6.51 -2.07 -12.21
CA ASP A 60 6.29 -2.28 -13.64
C ASP A 60 4.81 -2.58 -13.94
N VAL A 61 4.39 -2.29 -15.17
CA VAL A 61 3.07 -2.63 -15.70
C VAL A 61 3.20 -3.09 -17.15
N ILE A 62 3.01 -4.39 -17.36
CA ILE A 62 3.10 -5.02 -18.68
C ILE A 62 1.77 -5.59 -19.12
N LYS A 63 1.52 -5.57 -20.43
CA LYS A 63 0.34 -6.24 -21.00
C LYS A 63 0.64 -7.74 -21.06
N ILE A 64 -0.32 -8.55 -20.62
CA ILE A 64 -0.21 -10.01 -20.58
C ILE A 64 -1.31 -10.69 -21.40
N ASP A 65 -1.15 -11.99 -21.60
CA ASP A 65 -2.17 -12.84 -22.21
C ASP A 65 -3.15 -13.39 -21.17
N GLN A 66 -4.16 -14.11 -21.64
CA GLN A 66 -5.21 -14.67 -20.79
C GLN A 66 -4.69 -15.75 -19.85
N LYS A 67 -3.75 -16.58 -20.34
CA LYS A 67 -3.16 -17.67 -19.55
C LYS A 67 -2.44 -17.11 -18.33
N ARG A 68 -1.54 -16.13 -18.54
CA ARG A 68 -0.82 -15.47 -17.45
C ARG A 68 -1.74 -14.76 -16.48
N TYR A 69 -2.81 -14.14 -16.98
CA TYR A 69 -3.78 -13.46 -16.13
C TYR A 69 -4.42 -14.41 -15.11
N PHE A 70 -4.89 -15.58 -15.56
CA PHE A 70 -5.50 -16.57 -14.67
C PHE A 70 -4.48 -17.24 -13.75
N GLU A 71 -3.25 -17.46 -14.20
CA GLU A 71 -2.16 -17.95 -13.36
C GLU A 71 -1.91 -17.00 -12.16
N LEU A 72 -1.79 -15.69 -12.44
CA LEU A 72 -1.62 -14.69 -11.38
C LEU A 72 -2.83 -14.59 -10.45
N LEU A 73 -4.03 -14.75 -10.99
CA LEU A 73 -5.25 -14.75 -10.20
C LEU A 73 -5.23 -15.91 -9.20
N GLU A 74 -4.84 -17.09 -9.66
CA GLU A 74 -4.74 -18.28 -8.83
C GLU A 74 -3.65 -18.15 -7.77
N ILE A 75 -2.47 -17.66 -8.15
CA ILE A 75 -1.37 -17.39 -7.21
C ILE A 75 -1.84 -16.43 -6.11
N ASN A 76 -2.50 -15.33 -6.49
CA ASN A 76 -2.94 -14.33 -5.52
C ASN A 76 -4.07 -14.85 -4.61
N ASN A 77 -4.99 -15.66 -5.13
CA ASN A 77 -6.05 -16.28 -4.33
C ASN A 77 -5.52 -17.27 -3.28
N HIS A 78 -4.36 -17.88 -3.56
CA HIS A 78 -3.70 -18.82 -2.65
C HIS A 78 -2.70 -18.15 -1.72
N ASP A 79 -2.45 -16.84 -1.85
CA ASP A 79 -1.47 -16.13 -1.05
C ASP A 79 -2.08 -15.65 0.28
N PRO A 80 -1.75 -16.27 1.43
CA PRO A 80 -2.37 -15.90 2.71
C PRO A 80 -2.08 -14.45 3.10
N TYR A 81 -0.98 -13.88 2.63
CA TYR A 81 -0.60 -12.50 2.92
C TYR A 81 -1.58 -11.49 2.34
N LEU A 82 -2.18 -11.80 1.18
CA LEU A 82 -3.17 -10.93 0.55
C LEU A 82 -4.55 -11.03 1.23
N HIS A 83 -4.80 -12.11 1.95
CA HIS A 83 -6.09 -12.39 2.61
C HIS A 83 -6.12 -12.08 4.10
N CYS A 84 -4.98 -11.85 4.74
CA CYS A 84 -4.97 -11.51 6.15
C CYS A 84 -5.70 -10.18 6.41
N THR A 85 -6.51 -10.16 7.47
CA THR A 85 -7.34 -9.01 7.89
C THR A 85 -6.80 -8.33 9.14
N CYS A 86 -6.00 -9.05 9.93
CA CYS A 86 -5.38 -8.56 11.17
C CYS A 86 -3.89 -8.89 11.25
N ILE A 87 -3.19 -8.23 12.19
CA ILE A 87 -1.75 -8.42 12.39
C ILE A 87 -1.43 -9.81 12.95
N GLN A 88 -2.33 -10.41 13.72
CA GLN A 88 -2.17 -11.76 14.28
C GLN A 88 -2.14 -12.82 13.18
N GLU A 89 -3.09 -12.75 12.24
CA GLU A 89 -3.09 -13.61 11.05
C GLU A 89 -1.83 -13.41 10.23
N GLN A 90 -1.42 -12.15 10.02
CA GLN A 90 -0.24 -11.87 9.22
C GLN A 90 1.04 -12.41 9.87
N ASN A 91 1.18 -12.30 11.19
CA ASN A 91 2.34 -12.81 11.93
C ASN A 91 2.41 -14.35 11.94
N ALA A 92 1.31 -15.04 11.64
CA ALA A 92 1.30 -16.49 11.48
C ALA A 92 1.79 -16.94 10.09
N ILE A 93 1.99 -16.00 9.16
CA ILE A 93 2.47 -16.26 7.81
C ILE A 93 3.99 -16.09 7.79
N GLU A 94 4.69 -17.13 7.35
CA GLU A 94 6.13 -17.07 7.14
C GLU A 94 6.43 -16.23 5.87
N LEU A 95 7.01 -15.04 6.07
CA LEU A 95 7.30 -14.10 4.98
C LEU A 95 8.81 -13.88 4.76
N THR A 96 9.67 -14.49 5.56
CA THR A 96 11.12 -14.17 5.58
C THR A 96 11.76 -14.26 4.19
N ASP A 97 11.43 -15.29 3.40
CA ASP A 97 11.97 -15.49 2.04
C ASP A 97 11.44 -14.49 0.99
N ARG A 98 10.39 -13.73 1.33
CA ARG A 98 9.72 -12.77 0.44
C ARG A 98 10.08 -11.32 0.75
N LEU A 99 10.73 -11.07 1.88
CA LEU A 99 11.09 -9.71 2.30
C LEU A 99 12.20 -9.16 1.41
N MET A 100 12.00 -7.92 0.98
CA MET A 100 13.01 -7.13 0.27
C MET A 100 13.27 -5.86 1.05
N ASP A 101 14.53 -5.41 1.07
CA ASP A 101 14.93 -4.16 1.70
C ASP A 101 14.48 -2.95 0.87
N GLU A 102 13.96 -1.93 1.55
CA GLU A 102 13.68 -0.64 0.94
C GLU A 102 14.98 0.15 0.74
N ASP A 103 15.12 0.72 -0.46
CA ASP A 103 16.17 1.70 -0.70
C ASP A 103 15.77 3.04 -0.06
N HIS A 104 16.30 3.29 1.13
CA HIS A 104 16.02 4.50 1.90
C HIS A 104 16.69 5.77 1.36
N SER A 105 17.52 5.68 0.32
CA SER A 105 18.20 6.85 -0.26
C SER A 105 17.22 7.92 -0.79
N ASN A 106 16.03 7.51 -1.23
CA ASN A 106 15.06 8.37 -1.92
C ASN A 106 13.77 8.66 -1.14
N HIS A 107 13.67 8.22 0.12
CA HIS A 107 12.52 8.54 0.96
C HIS A 107 12.59 9.98 1.47
N PHE A 108 12.26 10.92 0.59
CA PHE A 108 12.02 12.31 0.95
C PHE A 108 10.76 12.37 1.80
N THR A 109 10.89 12.13 3.11
CA THR A 109 9.87 12.59 4.04
C THR A 109 9.95 14.11 4.00
N SER A 110 9.01 14.76 3.30
CA SER A 110 8.67 16.12 3.67
C SER A 110 8.13 16.01 5.09
N ARG A 111 9.01 16.01 6.08
CA ARG A 111 8.61 16.19 7.47
C ARG A 111 8.00 17.57 7.47
N LYS A 112 6.68 17.66 7.23
CA LYS A 112 5.93 18.81 7.71
C LYS A 112 6.26 18.82 9.18
N GLU A 113 7.12 19.74 9.59
CA GLU A 113 7.19 20.14 10.98
C GLU A 113 5.78 20.59 11.30
N GLU A 114 4.96 19.65 11.77
CA GLU A 114 3.76 19.99 12.49
C GLU A 114 4.29 20.87 13.62
N ASN A 115 4.06 22.18 13.51
CA ASN A 115 4.12 23.11 14.62
C ASN A 115 3.10 22.63 15.66
N LYS A 116 3.43 21.55 16.38
CA LYS A 116 2.66 21.02 17.48
C LYS A 116 2.77 22.08 18.56
N LYS A 117 1.81 23.02 18.58
CA LYS A 117 1.64 23.95 19.70
C LYS A 117 1.56 23.10 20.96
N THR A 118 2.66 23.06 21.72
CA THR A 118 2.74 22.31 22.97
C THR A 118 1.84 22.99 23.98
N PHE A 119 0.81 22.28 24.45
CA PHE A 119 -0.10 22.78 25.46
C PHE A 119 0.51 22.64 26.85
N TYR A 120 0.40 23.69 27.66
CA TYR A 120 0.83 23.71 29.06
C TYR A 120 -0.36 24.06 29.96
N ARG A 121 -0.43 23.43 31.14
CA ARG A 121 -1.26 23.89 32.27
C ARG A 121 -0.32 24.13 33.44
N ASN A 122 -0.37 25.31 34.07
CA ASN A 122 0.48 25.66 35.21
C ASN A 122 1.98 25.33 35.00
N LYS A 123 2.51 25.67 33.82
CA LYS A 123 3.91 25.39 33.39
C LYS A 123 4.25 23.89 33.22
N GLN A 124 3.30 22.97 33.33
CA GLN A 124 3.49 21.55 33.04
C GLN A 124 2.99 21.21 31.64
N LYS A 125 3.82 20.50 30.87
CA LYS A 125 3.54 20.10 29.48
C LYS A 125 2.49 18.98 29.45
N ILE A 126 1.40 19.19 28.74
CA ILE A 126 0.34 18.20 28.55
C ILE A 126 0.73 17.26 27.41
N ARG A 127 0.90 15.97 27.71
CA ARG A 127 1.29 14.95 26.71
C ARG A 127 0.17 14.58 25.75
N ASN A 128 -1.10 14.62 26.19
CA ASN A 128 -2.26 14.27 25.39
C ASN A 128 -3.39 15.28 25.58
N GLN A 129 -3.50 16.22 24.64
CA GLN A 129 -4.46 17.33 24.70
C GLN A 129 -5.91 16.85 24.70
N LYS A 130 -6.27 15.87 23.85
CA LYS A 130 -7.65 15.36 23.74
C LYS A 130 -8.12 14.73 25.06
N LYS A 131 -7.26 13.91 25.68
CA LYS A 131 -7.56 13.28 26.97
C LYS A 131 -7.73 14.31 28.09
N TYR A 132 -6.90 15.37 28.09
CA TYR A 132 -7.01 16.45 29.06
C TYR A 132 -8.33 17.22 28.90
N MET A 133 -8.72 17.59 27.68
CA MET A 133 -9.96 18.33 27.45
C MET A 133 -11.19 17.53 27.88
N ASN A 134 -11.22 16.22 27.62
CA ASN A 134 -12.37 15.38 28.00
C ASN A 134 -12.52 15.19 29.53
N HIS A 135 -11.45 15.32 30.32
CA HIS A 135 -11.50 15.13 31.78
C HIS A 135 -11.69 16.42 32.58
N TYR A 136 -11.42 17.58 31.99
CA TYR A 136 -11.38 18.86 32.71
C TYR A 136 -12.25 19.96 32.08
N ALA A 137 -13.01 19.66 31.03
CA ALA A 137 -13.93 20.61 30.37
C ALA A 137 -15.42 20.40 30.73
N ALA A 138 -15.71 19.76 31.88
CA ALA A 138 -17.04 19.73 32.50
C ALA A 138 -17.03 20.60 33.75
#